data_AF-A0A9P0HE17-F1
#
_entry.id   AF-A0A9P0HE17-F1
#
_cell.length_a   1.000
_cell.length_b   1.000
_cell.length_c   1.000
_cell.angle_alpha   90.00
_cell.angle_beta   90.00
_cell.angle_gamma   90.00
#
_symmetry.space_group_name_H-M   'P 1'
#
loop_
_entity.id
_entity.type
_entity.pdbx_description
1 polymer ?
#
loop_
_entity_poly.entity_id
_entity_poly.type
_entity_poly.pdbx_seq_one_letter_code
_entity_poly.pdbx_strand_id
1 'polypeptide(L)'
;MEEISIPKKLLSMEPGGKRKLSRPKPRWKMESQMGRRKSNRKPPPKRKAIVPLDTQFDCPFCNHEKSCEVTMDRVRSSARIVCRICLEDFQTVTNFLSEPIDIYNDWIDACEKAN
;
A
#
# COMPACT_ATOMS: atom_id res chain seq x y z
N MET A 1 33.89 40.77 -15.59
CA MET A 1 34.24 41.00 -14.18
C MET A 1 33.61 39.86 -13.41
N GLU A 2 34.26 38.70 -13.53
CA GLU A 2 35.04 38.03 -12.46
C GLU A 2 34.13 36.92 -11.89
N GLU A 3 34.15 35.69 -12.40
CA GLU A 3 35.21 34.67 -12.21
C GLU A 3 35.81 34.75 -10.81
N ILE A 4 35.34 33.93 -9.87
CA ILE A 4 36.24 33.17 -8.98
C ILE A 4 35.68 31.75 -8.82
N SER A 5 36.47 30.84 -9.37
CA SER A 5 36.45 29.39 -9.26
C SER A 5 37.24 28.94 -8.00
N ILE A 6 37.30 27.60 -7.79
CA ILE A 6 38.35 26.85 -7.06
C ILE A 6 38.13 26.68 -5.52
N PRO A 7 38.47 25.55 -4.85
CA PRO A 7 38.47 24.12 -5.23
C PRO A 7 38.03 23.10 -4.12
N LYS A 8 38.06 21.85 -4.57
CA LYS A 8 38.14 20.53 -3.91
C LYS A 8 39.11 20.38 -2.71
N LYS A 9 38.67 19.55 -1.76
CA LYS A 9 39.41 18.50 -0.99
C LYS A 9 40.60 18.89 -0.09
N LEU A 10 40.49 18.41 1.16
CA LEU A 10 41.44 17.53 1.89
C LEU A 10 42.01 18.07 3.21
N LEU A 11 41.51 17.52 4.33
CA LEU A 11 42.27 17.24 5.55
C LEU A 11 41.49 16.15 6.31
N SER A 12 41.78 14.86 6.11
CA SER A 12 42.80 14.05 6.79
C SER A 12 42.50 13.72 8.27
N MET A 13 42.18 12.43 8.48
CA MET A 13 42.67 11.52 9.55
C MET A 13 41.82 11.26 10.81
N GLU A 14 41.79 9.95 11.11
CA GLU A 14 41.01 9.12 12.06
C GLU A 14 41.61 9.17 13.50
N PRO A 15 41.33 8.27 14.48
CA PRO A 15 40.25 7.27 14.69
C PRO A 15 39.63 7.30 16.12
N GLY A 16 38.36 6.90 16.28
CA GLY A 16 37.66 6.94 17.57
C GLY A 16 36.96 5.64 17.99
N GLY A 17 37.73 4.73 18.60
CA GLY A 17 37.36 3.82 19.70
C GLY A 17 35.97 3.15 19.73
N LYS A 18 35.91 1.88 19.27
CA LYS A 18 34.80 0.96 19.55
C LYS A 18 34.88 0.46 21.00
N ARG A 19 34.07 1.04 21.90
CA ARG A 19 33.92 0.55 23.29
C ARG A 19 33.13 -0.77 23.29
N LYS A 20 33.84 -1.89 23.47
CA LYS A 20 33.25 -3.23 23.70
C LYS A 20 32.74 -3.30 25.14
N LEU A 21 31.43 -3.30 25.34
CA LEU A 21 30.84 -3.62 26.64
C LEU A 21 30.88 -5.15 26.83
N SER A 22 31.84 -5.64 27.61
CA SER A 22 31.96 -7.02 28.03
C SER A 22 30.84 -7.37 29.02
N ARG A 23 29.77 -8.01 28.56
CA ARG A 23 28.76 -8.60 29.45
C ARG A 23 29.30 -9.95 29.97
N PRO A 24 29.43 -10.16 31.28
CA PRO A 24 29.81 -11.46 31.81
C PRO A 24 28.69 -12.49 31.56
N LYS A 25 29.08 -13.70 31.11
CA LYS A 25 28.16 -14.83 30.90
C LYS A 25 27.67 -15.36 32.26
N PRO A 26 26.36 -15.55 32.48
CA PRO A 26 25.91 -16.23 33.68
C PRO A 26 26.26 -17.72 33.60
N ARG A 27 27.00 -18.18 34.62
CA ARG A 27 27.40 -19.56 34.84
C ARG A 27 26.24 -20.33 35.48
N TRP A 28 25.30 -20.80 34.66
CA TRP A 28 24.33 -21.82 35.08
C TRP A 28 24.58 -23.09 34.26
N LYS A 29 25.35 -23.97 34.90
CA LYS A 29 25.58 -25.35 34.52
C LYS A 29 24.31 -26.13 34.86
N MET A 30 23.63 -26.71 33.88
CA MET A 30 22.80 -27.90 34.07
C MET A 30 22.83 -28.76 32.80
N GLU A 31 23.63 -29.80 32.90
CA GLU A 31 23.69 -30.96 32.02
C GLU A 31 22.66 -31.97 32.52
N SER A 32 21.89 -32.57 31.61
CA SER A 32 21.48 -34.00 31.60
C SER A 32 20.10 -34.22 30.98
N GLN A 33 20.05 -35.22 30.09
CA GLN A 33 18.92 -36.12 29.82
C GLN A 33 17.85 -35.74 28.77
N MET A 34 18.08 -36.31 27.57
CA MET A 34 17.14 -36.93 26.62
C MET A 34 15.64 -36.64 26.80
N GLY A 35 15.02 -36.07 25.75
CA GLY A 35 13.60 -36.33 25.47
C GLY A 35 12.65 -35.14 25.40
N ARG A 36 12.94 -34.11 24.59
CA ARG A 36 11.87 -33.30 23.98
C ARG A 36 12.19 -33.05 22.52
N ARG A 37 11.59 -33.86 21.64
CA ARG A 37 11.52 -33.59 20.20
C ARG A 37 11.06 -32.14 20.07
N LYS A 38 11.93 -31.27 19.53
CA LYS A 38 11.54 -29.90 19.20
C LYS A 38 10.46 -30.03 18.14
N SER A 39 9.21 -29.88 18.56
CA SER A 39 8.09 -29.95 17.64
C SER A 39 8.38 -28.98 16.51
N ASN A 40 8.36 -29.49 15.29
CA ASN A 40 8.55 -28.73 14.07
C ASN A 40 7.28 -27.89 13.89
N ARG A 41 7.11 -26.87 14.74
CA ARG A 41 5.97 -25.97 14.72
C ARG A 41 6.16 -25.11 13.49
N LYS A 42 5.48 -25.48 12.42
CA LYS A 42 5.42 -24.69 11.19
C LYS A 42 5.05 -23.25 11.58
N PRO A 43 5.82 -22.23 11.16
CA PRO A 43 5.48 -20.85 11.42
C PRO A 43 4.06 -20.56 10.90
N PRO A 44 3.27 -19.74 11.60
CA PRO A 44 1.93 -19.40 11.15
C PRO A 44 1.99 -18.86 9.72
N PRO A 45 1.12 -19.30 8.81
CA PRO A 45 1.14 -18.87 7.42
C PRO A 45 1.05 -17.35 7.38
N LYS A 46 2.03 -16.71 6.71
CA LYS A 46 2.03 -15.26 6.48
C LYS A 46 0.65 -14.91 5.89
N ARG A 47 -0.10 -14.08 6.59
CA ARG A 47 -1.37 -13.53 6.11
C ARG A 47 -1.13 -13.00 4.71
N LYS A 48 -1.85 -13.55 3.73
CA LYS A 48 -1.82 -13.03 2.36
C LYS A 48 -2.18 -11.55 2.48
N ALA A 49 -1.29 -10.67 2.03
CA ALA A 49 -1.56 -9.25 1.99
C ALA A 49 -2.90 -9.09 1.26
N ILE A 50 -3.87 -8.44 1.90
CA ILE A 50 -5.10 -8.03 1.24
C ILE A 50 -4.63 -7.13 0.11
N VAL A 51 -4.61 -7.66 -1.11
CA VAL A 51 -4.29 -6.88 -2.30
C VAL A 51 -5.46 -5.91 -2.45
N PRO A 52 -5.23 -4.59 -2.43
CA PRO A 52 -6.29 -3.64 -2.70
C PRO A 52 -6.87 -3.94 -4.08
N LEU A 53 -8.19 -4.10 -4.17
CA LEU A 53 -8.87 -4.26 -5.45
C LEU A 53 -8.56 -3.04 -6.32
N ASP A 54 -8.21 -3.30 -7.58
CA ASP A 54 -7.95 -2.26 -8.56
C ASP A 54 -9.21 -1.43 -8.82
N THR A 55 -9.09 -0.11 -8.73
CA THR A 55 -10.18 0.85 -9.01
C THR A 55 -10.19 1.31 -10.47
N GLN A 56 -9.73 0.45 -11.37
CA GLN A 56 -9.53 0.78 -12.79
C GLN A 56 -10.66 0.12 -13.60
N PHE A 57 -11.67 0.90 -13.97
CA PHE A 57 -12.85 0.44 -14.71
C PHE A 57 -12.90 1.02 -16.13
N ASP A 58 -13.62 0.32 -17.01
CA ASP A 58 -13.80 0.66 -18.41
C ASP A 58 -15.06 1.52 -18.58
N CYS A 59 -15.10 2.42 -19.56
CA CYS A 59 -16.26 3.29 -19.75
C CYS A 59 -17.27 2.66 -20.74
N PRO A 60 -18.58 2.58 -20.43
CA PRO A 60 -19.59 2.04 -21.35
C PRO A 60 -19.82 2.90 -22.59
N PHE A 61 -19.48 4.20 -22.56
CA PHE A 61 -19.71 5.12 -23.68
C PHE A 61 -18.54 5.16 -24.67
N CYS A 62 -17.31 5.24 -24.17
CA CYS A 62 -16.11 5.40 -24.99
C CYS A 62 -15.23 4.15 -25.09
N ASN A 63 -15.61 3.06 -24.41
CA ASN A 63 -14.95 1.75 -24.43
C ASN A 63 -13.43 1.80 -24.20
N HIS A 64 -12.94 2.84 -23.52
CA HIS A 64 -11.54 3.00 -23.18
C HIS A 64 -11.26 2.36 -21.83
N GLU A 65 -10.18 1.57 -21.79
CA GLU A 65 -9.77 0.86 -20.59
C GLU A 65 -9.32 1.84 -19.50
N LYS A 66 -9.67 1.56 -18.24
CA LYS A 66 -9.12 2.24 -17.04
C LYS A 66 -9.28 3.77 -17.05
N SER A 67 -10.37 4.23 -17.63
CA SER A 67 -10.60 5.66 -17.90
C SER A 67 -11.55 6.32 -16.91
N CYS A 68 -12.21 5.53 -16.07
CA CYS A 68 -13.12 6.01 -15.05
C CYS A 68 -12.43 6.18 -13.70
N GLU A 69 -12.70 7.31 -13.06
CA GLU A 69 -12.22 7.65 -11.72
C GLU A 69 -13.40 7.71 -10.75
N VAL A 70 -13.26 7.02 -9.61
CA VAL A 70 -14.31 6.93 -8.59
C VAL A 70 -13.88 7.69 -7.34
N THR A 71 -14.67 8.69 -6.96
CA THR A 71 -14.51 9.46 -5.72
C THR A 71 -15.61 9.07 -4.75
N MET A 72 -15.23 8.61 -3.55
CA MET A 72 -16.19 8.25 -2.49
C MET A 72 -16.12 9.21 -1.31
N ASP A 73 -17.23 9.89 -1.03
CA ASP A 73 -17.40 10.72 0.15
C ASP A 73 -18.18 9.97 1.23
N ARG A 74 -17.46 9.36 2.17
CA ARG A 74 -18.06 8.59 3.28
C ARG A 74 -18.84 9.46 4.27
N VAL A 75 -18.50 10.74 4.37
CA VAL A 75 -19.17 11.69 5.29
C VAL A 75 -20.60 11.98 4.84
N ARG A 76 -20.80 12.07 3.52
CA ARG A 76 -22.09 12.39 2.91
C ARG A 76 -22.80 11.16 2.34
N SER A 77 -22.22 9.97 2.51
CA SER A 77 -22.70 8.72 1.90
C SER A 77 -22.97 8.88 0.39
N SER A 78 -22.09 9.62 -0.30
CA SER A 78 -22.24 9.89 -1.73
C SER A 78 -20.99 9.50 -2.48
N ALA A 79 -21.14 8.86 -3.62
CA ALA A 79 -20.06 8.54 -4.53
C ALA A 79 -20.29 9.19 -5.88
N ARG A 80 -19.19 9.58 -6.53
CA ARG A 80 -19.19 10.14 -7.87
C ARG A 80 -18.20 9.36 -8.74
N ILE A 81 -18.65 8.98 -9.94
CA ILE A 81 -17.80 8.41 -10.99
C ILE A 81 -17.69 9.42 -12.13
N VAL A 82 -16.48 9.60 -12.65
CA VAL A 82 -16.20 10.51 -13.77
C VAL A 82 -15.33 9.79 -14.79
N CYS A 83 -15.70 9.83 -16.07
CA CYS A 83 -14.83 9.36 -17.14
C CYS A 83 -13.92 10.49 -17.64
N ARG A 84 -12.61 10.24 -17.75
CA ARG A 84 -11.65 11.26 -18.23
C ARG A 84 -11.74 11.57 -19.73
N ILE A 85 -12.41 10.72 -20.50
CA ILE A 85 -12.44 10.81 -21.98
C ILE A 85 -13.76 11.40 -22.47
N CYS A 86 -14.90 10.84 -22.07
CA CYS A 86 -16.20 11.37 -22.43
C CYS A 86 -16.71 12.46 -21.47
N LEU A 87 -16.03 12.67 -20.33
CA LEU A 87 -16.37 13.68 -19.32
C LEU A 87 -17.76 13.51 -18.69
N GLU A 88 -18.40 12.36 -18.89
CA GLU A 88 -19.66 12.02 -18.23
C GLU A 88 -19.42 11.78 -16.73
N ASP A 89 -20.28 12.35 -15.90
CA ASP A 89 -20.27 12.15 -14.45
C ASP A 89 -21.60 11.60 -13.93
N PHE A 90 -21.50 10.68 -12.98
CA PHE A 90 -22.66 10.08 -12.34
C PHE A 90 -22.48 10.06 -10.84
N GLN A 91 -23.55 10.39 -10.12
CA GLN A 91 -23.57 10.47 -8.66
C GLN A 91 -24.61 9.49 -8.10
N THR A 92 -24.16 8.62 -7.20
CA THR A 92 -25.02 7.66 -6.48
C THR A 92 -24.83 7.78 -4.97
N VAL A 93 -25.80 7.24 -4.22
CA VAL A 93 -25.74 7.12 -2.77
C VAL A 93 -24.96 5.84 -2.43
N THR A 94 -23.95 5.95 -1.58
CA THR A 94 -23.05 4.82 -1.23
C THR A 94 -23.05 4.57 0.27
N ASN A 95 -22.96 3.30 0.66
CA ASN A 95 -22.97 2.86 2.05
C ASN A 95 -21.54 2.63 2.57
N PHE A 96 -21.37 2.28 3.84
CA PHE A 96 -20.04 1.97 4.40
C PHE A 96 -19.44 0.66 3.87
N LEU A 97 -20.29 -0.27 3.45
CA LEU A 97 -19.88 -1.56 2.90
C LEU A 97 -19.68 -1.53 1.38
N SER A 98 -20.00 -0.41 0.70
CA SER A 98 -19.90 -0.37 -0.75
C SER A 98 -18.46 -0.22 -1.20
N GLU A 99 -18.15 -0.98 -2.25
CA GLU A 99 -16.87 -1.02 -2.91
C GLU A 99 -16.92 -0.15 -4.19
N PRO A 100 -15.75 0.24 -4.74
CA PRO A 100 -15.69 1.04 -5.96
C PRO A 100 -16.40 0.38 -7.15
N ILE A 101 -16.45 -0.95 -7.14
CA ILE A 101 -17.15 -1.75 -8.15
C ILE A 101 -18.67 -1.62 -8.07
N ASP A 102 -19.25 -1.43 -6.88
CA ASP A 102 -20.70 -1.27 -6.72
C ASP A 102 -21.18 0.00 -7.42
N ILE A 103 -20.41 1.09 -7.29
CA ILE A 103 -20.69 2.38 -7.94
C ILE A 103 -20.57 2.27 -9.46
N TYR A 104 -19.61 1.49 -9.93
CA TYR A 104 -19.46 1.22 -11.35
C TYR A 104 -20.67 0.45 -11.89
N ASN A 105 -21.12 -0.60 -11.20
CA ASN A 105 -22.30 -1.37 -11.60
C ASN A 105 -23.57 -0.51 -11.62
N ASP A 106 -23.79 0.30 -10.57
CA ASP A 106 -24.91 1.26 -10.50
C ASP A 106 -24.90 2.23 -11.69
N TRP A 107 -23.72 2.67 -12.12
CA TRP A 107 -23.58 3.56 -13.27
C TRP A 107 -23.92 2.86 -14.58
N ILE A 108 -23.50 1.60 -14.77
CA ILE A 108 -23.88 0.79 -15.94
C ILE A 108 -25.40 0.62 -15.99
N ASP A 109 -26.02 0.21 -14.89
CA ASP A 109 -27.48 0.01 -14.80
C ASP A 109 -28.25 1.31 -15.07
N ALA A 110 -27.75 2.44 -14.56
CA ALA A 110 -28.34 3.76 -14.81
C ALA A 110 -28.23 4.16 -16.29
N CYS A 111 -27.13 3.81 -16.96
CA CYS A 111 -26.92 4.08 -18.38
C CYS A 111 -27.81 3.20 -19.27
N GLU A 112 -27.98 1.92 -18.92
CA GLU A 112 -28.89 1.01 -19.65
C GLU A 112 -30.35 1.45 -19.53
N LYS A 113 -30.76 1.99 -18.38
CA LYS A 113 -32.14 2.44 -18.16
C LYS A 113 -32.49 3.76 -18.84
N ALA A 114 -31.48 4.58 -19.15
CA ALA A 114 -31.66 5.88 -19.78
C ALA A 114 -31.77 5.81 -21.33
N ASN A 115 -31.38 4.67 -21.92
CA ASN A 115 -31.46 4.38 -23.36
C ASN A 115 -32.65 3.46 -23.68
#